data_AF-C6KML2-F1
#
_entry.id   AF-C6KML2-F1
#
_cell.length_a   1.000
_cell.length_b   1.000
_cell.length_c   1.000
_cell.angle_alpha   90.00
_cell.angle_beta   90.00
_cell.angle_gamma   90.00
#
_symmetry.space_group_name_H-M   'P 1'
#
loop_
_entity.id
_entity.type
_entity.pdbx_description
1 polymer ?
#
loop_
_entity_poly.entity_id
_entity_poly.type
_entity_poly.pdbx_seq_one_letter_code
_entity_poly.pdbx_strand_id
1 'polypeptide(L)' 'PLYVDFSDVGWNDWIVAPPGYHAFYCHGECPFPLADHLNSTNHAIVQTLVNSVNSKIPKA' A
#
# COMPACT_ATOMS: atom_id res chain seq x y z
N PRO A 1 7.75 8.91 0.06
CA PRO A 1 8.89 8.24 0.73
C PRO A 1 8.62 8.15 2.24
N LEU A 2 9.00 7.06 2.88
CA LEU A 2 8.85 6.85 4.32
C LEU A 2 10.17 6.35 4.89
N TYR A 3 10.65 7.00 5.94
CA TYR A 3 11.77 6.55 6.75
C TYR A 3 11.21 6.08 8.09
N VAL A 4 11.69 4.93 8.57
CA VAL A 4 11.33 4.39 9.88
C VAL A 4 12.56 4.53 10.77
N ASP A 5 12.42 5.34 11.82
CA ASP A 5 13.35 5.37 12.94
C ASP A 5 12.92 4.29 13.95
N PHE A 6 13.83 3.40 14.34
CA PHE A 6 13.50 2.33 15.27
C PHE A 6 13.24 2.84 16.68
N SER A 7 13.65 4.04 17.02
CA SER A 7 13.33 4.68 18.30
C SER A 7 11.86 5.07 18.36
N ASP A 8 11.29 5.57 17.26
CA ASP A 8 9.89 6.02 17.20
C ASP A 8 8.89 4.88 17.37
N VAL A 9 9.25 3.68 16.89
CA VAL A 9 8.44 2.45 17.02
C VAL A 9 8.85 1.58 18.20
N GLY A 10 9.81 2.03 19.01
CA GLY A 10 10.28 1.35 20.21
C GLY A 10 11.00 0.02 19.95
N TRP A 11 11.73 -0.09 18.84
CA TRP A 11 12.53 -1.26 18.46
C TRP A 11 14.03 -1.07 18.67
N ASN A 12 14.46 0.11 19.13
CA ASN A 12 15.86 0.42 19.42
C ASN A 12 16.43 -0.35 20.62
N ASP A 13 15.61 -1.12 21.33
CA ASP A 13 16.00 -2.01 22.43
C ASP A 13 16.54 -3.37 21.93
N TRP A 14 16.05 -3.89 20.80
CA TRP A 14 16.48 -5.18 20.23
C TRP A 14 17.21 -5.04 18.88
N ILE A 15 16.95 -3.99 18.11
CA ILE A 15 17.70 -3.71 16.88
C ILE A 15 18.91 -2.85 17.21
N VAL A 16 20.10 -3.46 17.12
CA VAL A 16 21.37 -2.79 17.44
C VAL A 16 21.79 -1.79 16.35
N ALA A 17 21.63 -2.15 15.08
CA ALA A 17 21.92 -1.30 13.93
C ALA A 17 21.20 -1.83 12.67
N PRO A 18 20.86 -0.98 11.68
CA PRO A 18 20.97 0.49 11.69
C PRO A 18 19.96 1.14 12.67
N PRO A 19 20.03 2.45 12.95
CA PRO A 19 19.03 3.14 13.78
C PRO A 19 17.66 3.27 13.10
N GLY A 20 17.61 3.08 11.78
CA GLY A 20 16.40 3.17 10.97
C GLY A 20 16.73 3.00 9.49
N TYR A 21 15.70 2.96 8.64
CA TYR A 21 15.88 2.82 7.20
C TYR A 21 14.72 3.40 6.38
N HIS A 22 14.96 3.64 5.08
CA HIS A 22 13.92 4.03 4.12
C HIS A 22 13.03 2.83 3.78
N ALA A 23 11.92 2.68 4.51
CA ALA A 23 10.96 1.60 4.31
C ALA A 23 10.05 1.83 3.08
N PHE A 24 9.83 3.09 2.71
CA PHE A 24 8.85 3.50 1.70
C PHE A 24 7.41 3.07 2.06
N TYR A 25 6.46 3.47 1.23
CA TYR A 25 5.07 3.06 1.34
C TYR A 25 4.38 3.28 -0.01
N CYS A 26 3.30 2.54 -0.25
CA CYS A 26 2.41 2.74 -1.38
C CYS A 26 1.18 3.51 -0.92
N HIS A 27 0.77 4.52 -1.69
CA HIS A 27 -0.47 5.26 -1.46
C HIS A 27 -0.98 5.84 -2.78
N GLY A 28 -2.29 5.94 -2.91
CA GLY A 28 -2.98 6.37 -4.12
C GLY A 28 -4.26 5.57 -4.32
N GLU A 29 -5.04 5.97 -5.31
CA GLU A 29 -6.21 5.20 -5.72
C GLU A 29 -5.84 4.13 -6.74
N CYS A 30 -6.60 3.03 -6.77
CA CYS A 30 -6.62 2.07 -7.86
C CYS A 30 -7.67 2.52 -8.90
N PRO A 31 -7.28 3.19 -10.02
CA PRO A 31 -8.23 3.78 -10.96
C PRO A 31 -8.97 2.70 -11.76
N PHE A 32 -10.14 3.07 -12.31
CA PHE A 32 -10.82 2.26 -13.31
C PHE A 32 -10.73 2.95 -14.68
N PRO A 33 -10.22 2.27 -15.73
CA PRO A 33 -9.64 0.93 -15.73
C PRO A 33 -8.28 0.89 -14.99
N LEU A 34 -7.93 -0.27 -14.43
CA LEU A 34 -6.64 -0.47 -13.76
C LEU A 34 -5.51 -0.39 -14.78
N ALA A 35 -4.45 0.35 -14.45
CA ALA A 35 -3.30 0.50 -15.33
C ALA A 35 -2.38 -0.73 -15.30
N ASP A 36 -1.83 -1.11 -16.44
CA ASP A 36 -1.01 -2.33 -16.61
C ASP A 36 0.20 -2.41 -15.68
N HIS A 37 0.78 -1.26 -15.31
CA HIS A 37 1.96 -1.19 -14.43
C HIS A 37 1.65 -1.37 -12.94
N LEU A 38 0.38 -1.48 -12.55
CA LEU A 38 -0.05 -1.64 -11.15
C LEU A 38 -0.04 -3.11 -10.67
N ASN A 39 0.42 -4.06 -11.49
CA ASN A 39 0.56 -5.50 -11.14
C ASN A 39 -0.69 -6.08 -10.45
N SER A 40 -1.87 -5.78 -10.99
CA SER A 40 -3.15 -6.10 -10.36
C SER A 40 -3.52 -7.58 -10.47
N THR A 41 -4.23 -8.10 -9.46
CA THR A 41 -4.80 -9.45 -9.51
C THR A 41 -6.14 -9.45 -10.24
N ASN A 42 -6.59 -10.63 -10.71
CA ASN A 42 -7.95 -10.78 -11.27
C ASN A 42 -9.04 -10.31 -10.30
N HIS A 43 -8.87 -10.57 -8.99
CA HIS A 43 -9.82 -10.13 -7.98
C HIS A 43 -9.88 -8.60 -7.90
N ALA A 44 -8.73 -7.91 -7.92
CA ALA A 44 -8.69 -6.44 -7.91
C ALA A 44 -9.37 -5.85 -9.16
N ILE A 45 -9.19 -6.45 -10.33
CA ILE A 45 -9.87 -6.05 -11.57
C ILE A 45 -11.39 -6.14 -11.41
N VAL A 46 -11.89 -7.28 -10.96
CA VAL A 46 -13.33 -7.49 -10.76
C VAL A 46 -13.87 -6.57 -9.67
N GLN A 47 -13.18 -6.40 -8.55
CA GLN A 47 -13.61 -5.54 -7.46
C GLN A 47 -13.70 -4.06 -7.90
N THR A 48 -12.69 -3.56 -8.61
CA THR A 48 -12.71 -2.18 -9.15
C THR A 48 -13.79 -2.01 -10.22
N LEU A 49 -14.07 -3.03 -11.04
CA LEU A 49 -15.21 -3.05 -11.97
C LEU A 49 -16.55 -3.02 -11.23
N VAL A 50 -16.71 -3.80 -10.17
CA VAL A 50 -17.97 -3.82 -9.39
C VAL A 50 -18.16 -2.50 -8.64
N ASN A 51 -17.09 -1.92 -8.09
CA ASN A 51 -17.14 -0.59 -7.47
C ASN A 51 -17.61 0.49 -8.46
N SER A 52 -17.23 0.42 -9.74
CA SER A 52 -17.61 1.43 -10.75
C SER A 52 -19.11 1.46 -11.05
N VAL A 53 -19.83 0.37 -10.78
CA VAL A 53 -21.29 0.27 -10.92
C VAL A 53 -22.04 0.31 -9.58
N ASN A 54 -21.38 -0.05 -8.47
CA ASN A 54 -21.95 -0.05 -7.13
C ASN A 54 -20.96 0.50 -6.10
N SER A 55 -21.16 1.77 -5.73
CA SER A 55 -20.30 2.50 -4.79
C SER A 55 -20.35 1.99 -3.34
N LYS A 56 -21.22 1.03 -3.01
CA LYS A 56 -21.18 0.35 -1.70
C LYS A 56 -20.03 -0.65 -1.58
N ILE A 57 -19.52 -1.14 -2.71
CA ILE A 57 -18.36 -2.03 -2.74
C ILE A 57 -17.10 -1.16 -2.69
N PRO A 58 -16.11 -1.42 -1.83
CA PRO A 58 -14.89 -0.62 -1.78
C PRO A 58 -14.05 -0.80 -3.04
N LYS A 59 -13.31 0.24 -3.44
CA LYS A 59 -12.22 0.13 -4.41
C LYS A 59 -11.19 -0.88 -3.91
N ALA A 60 -10.56 -1.60 -4.84
CA ALA A 60 -9.48 -2.53 -4.52
C ALA A 60 -8.23 -1.80 -4.02
#